data_AF-A0A1I2LR71-F1
#
_entry.id   AF-A0A1I2LR71-F1
#
_cell.length_a   1.000
_cell.length_b   1.000
_cell.length_c   1.000
_cell.angle_alpha   90.00
_cell.angle_beta   90.00
_cell.angle_gamma   90.00
#
_symmetry.space_group_name_H-M   'P 1'
#
loop_
_entity.id
_entity.type
_entity.pdbx_description
1 polymer ?
#
loop_
_entity_poly.entity_id
_entity_poly.type
_entity_poly.pdbx_seq_one_letter_code
_entity_poly.pdbx_strand_id
1 'polypeptide(L)'
;MKKKSGLFVKINYKNELNSMGQKVELKHQKGTGELNKYLFCAGTYNKEGGTMIFRAKDIEEAKYIVDNNPFVNMARYSYEILSRNSIVLS
;
A
#
# COMPACT_ATOMS: atom_id res chain seq x y z
N MET A 1 25.46 18.70 3.37
CA MET A 1 24.33 18.03 2.68
C MET A 1 23.22 17.77 3.68
N LYS A 2 22.02 18.38 3.52
CA LYS A 2 20.85 18.04 4.35
C LYS A 2 20.46 16.58 4.04
N LYS A 3 20.37 15.71 5.05
CA LYS A 3 19.78 14.37 4.90
C LYS A 3 18.41 14.56 4.24
N LYS A 4 18.20 14.01 3.04
CA LYS A 4 16.86 13.93 2.46
C LYS A 4 16.02 13.10 3.43
N SER A 5 14.94 13.68 3.94
CA SER A 5 13.95 12.93 4.71
C SER A 5 13.53 11.71 3.90
N GLY A 6 13.25 10.60 4.58
CA GLY A 6 12.69 9.43 3.93
C GLY A 6 11.33 9.76 3.32
N LEU A 7 11.04 9.15 2.17
CA LEU A 7 9.73 9.22 1.54
C LEU A 7 9.00 7.91 1.81
N PHE A 8 7.78 8.00 2.31
CA PHE A 8 6.97 6.85 2.66
C PHE A 8 5.60 6.95 2.01
N VAL A 9 5.07 5.80 1.58
CA VAL A 9 3.71 5.65 1.09
C VAL A 9 2.94 4.83 2.11
N LYS A 10 1.95 5.45 2.75
CA LYS A 10 1.02 4.77 3.66
C LYS A 10 -0.28 4.54 2.91
N ILE A 11 -0.64 3.28 2.68
CA ILE A 11 -1.88 2.86 2.03
C ILE A 11 -2.80 2.28 3.10
N ASN A 12 -4.08 2.63 3.08
CA ASN A 12 -5.12 1.99 3.85
C ASN A 12 -6.15 1.38 2.89
N TYR A 13 -6.62 0.18 3.18
CA TYR A 13 -7.64 -0.51 2.41
C TYR A 13 -8.62 -1.22 3.36
N LYS A 14 -9.85 -1.43 2.90
CA LYS A 14 -10.80 -2.30 3.59
C LYS A 14 -11.11 -3.53 2.76
N ASN A 15 -11.16 -4.68 3.43
CA ASN A 15 -11.70 -5.89 2.81
C ASN A 15 -13.21 -5.71 2.73
N GLU A 16 -13.75 -5.66 1.51
CA GLU A 16 -15.19 -5.73 1.34
C GLU A 16 -15.66 -7.18 1.40
N LEU A 17 -16.82 -7.34 2.04
CA LEU A 17 -17.66 -8.51 1.85
C LEU A 17 -18.61 -8.17 0.69
N ASN A 18 -18.83 -9.11 -0.22
CA ASN A 18 -19.88 -8.97 -1.22
C ASN A 18 -21.27 -8.92 -0.53
N SER A 19 -22.33 -8.69 -1.31
CA SER A 19 -23.71 -8.66 -0.81
C SER A 19 -24.16 -9.94 -0.09
N MET A 20 -23.40 -11.04 -0.21
CA MET A 20 -23.62 -12.31 0.47
C MET A 20 -22.71 -12.53 1.69
N GLY A 21 -21.97 -11.50 2.13
CA GLY A 21 -21.08 -11.59 3.28
C GLY A 21 -19.77 -12.36 3.02
N GLN A 22 -19.44 -12.66 1.76
CA GLN A 22 -18.22 -13.39 1.40
C GLN A 22 -17.10 -12.41 1.04
N LYS A 23 -15.85 -12.74 1.38
CA LYS A 23 -14.70 -11.92 0.96
C LYS A 23 -14.71 -11.78 -0.56
N VAL A 24 -14.64 -10.54 -1.04
CA VAL A 24 -14.38 -10.30 -2.47
C VAL A 24 -13.03 -10.92 -2.78
N GLU A 25 -13.04 -11.94 -3.64
CA GLU A 25 -11.82 -12.64 -4.02
C GLU A 25 -10.93 -11.65 -4.77
N LEU A 26 -9.74 -11.39 -4.21
CA LEU A 26 -8.71 -10.65 -4.92
C LEU A 26 -8.34 -11.49 -6.13
N LYS A 27 -8.88 -11.14 -7.31
CA LYS A 27 -8.36 -11.68 -8.56
C LYS A 27 -6.91 -11.24 -8.60
N HIS A 28 -6.02 -12.17 -8.28
CA HIS A 28 -4.59 -12.01 -8.49
C HIS A 28 -4.45 -11.80 -10.00
N GLN A 29 -4.40 -10.54 -10.43
CA GLN A 29 -3.96 -10.26 -11.78
C GLN A 29 -2.55 -10.82 -11.81
N LYS A 30 -2.38 -11.92 -12.55
CA LYS A 30 -1.10 -12.55 -12.79
C LYS A 30 -0.31 -11.54 -13.64
N GLY A 31 0.17 -10.49 -12.98
CA GLY A 31 0.90 -9.42 -13.59
C GLY A 31 2.14 -10.04 -14.18
N THR A 32 2.28 -9.93 -15.50
CA THR A 32 3.53 -10.23 -16.19
C THR A 32 4.63 -9.21 -15.84
N GLY A 33 4.31 -8.21 -15.01
CA GLY A 33 5.24 -7.21 -14.51
C GLY A 33 6.08 -7.73 -13.35
N GLU A 34 7.36 -7.36 -13.35
CA GLU A 34 8.31 -7.65 -12.30
C GLU A 34 7.81 -7.17 -10.92
N LEU A 35 7.15 -8.05 -10.15
CA LEU A 35 6.74 -7.82 -8.75
C LEU A 35 7.93 -7.75 -7.78
N ASN A 36 9.15 -7.59 -8.29
CA ASN A 36 10.41 -7.77 -7.58
C ASN A 36 10.81 -6.56 -6.71
N LYS A 37 10.11 -5.42 -6.84
CA LYS A 37 10.59 -4.14 -6.26
C LYS A 37 10.16 -3.88 -4.81
N TYR A 38 9.04 -4.44 -4.33
CA TYR A 38 8.50 -4.12 -2.99
C TYR A 38 8.13 -5.35 -2.16
N LEU A 39 9.10 -6.26 -1.97
CA LEU A 39 8.89 -7.49 -1.19
C LEU A 39 8.63 -7.24 0.32
N PHE A 40 9.05 -6.09 0.85
CA PHE A 40 8.97 -5.78 2.28
C PHE A 40 8.21 -4.46 2.51
N CYS A 41 7.14 -4.53 3.32
CA CYS A 41 6.43 -3.38 3.86
C CYS A 41 6.15 -3.59 5.35
N ALA A 42 5.91 -2.50 6.09
CA ALA A 42 5.42 -2.57 7.46
C ALA A 42 3.92 -2.24 7.47
N GLY A 43 3.20 -2.59 8.54
CA GLY A 43 1.78 -2.27 8.59
C GLY A 43 0.97 -3.11 9.56
N THR A 44 -0.35 -2.95 9.46
CA THR A 44 -1.35 -3.72 10.19
C THR A 44 -2.23 -4.46 9.20
N TYR A 45 -2.59 -5.71 9.53
CA TYR A 45 -3.51 -6.51 8.72
C TYR A 45 -4.51 -7.20 9.64
N ASN A 46 -5.79 -7.06 9.34
CA ASN A 46 -6.87 -7.75 10.05
C ASN A 46 -7.99 -8.16 9.08
N LYS A 47 -9.05 -8.77 9.63
CA LYS A 47 -10.19 -9.27 8.83
C LYS A 47 -10.90 -8.17 8.03
N GLU A 48 -10.88 -6.93 8.49
CA GLU A 48 -11.61 -5.79 7.91
C GLU A 48 -10.76 -4.99 6.90
N GLY A 49 -9.47 -5.28 6.79
CA GLY A 49 -8.55 -4.53 5.94
C GLY A 49 -7.18 -4.37 6.58
N GLY A 50 -6.47 -3.33 6.19
CA GLY A 50 -5.15 -3.06 6.73
C GLY A 50 -4.54 -1.73 6.30
N THR A 51 -3.39 -1.45 6.90
CA THR A 51 -2.49 -0.38 6.51
C THR A 51 -1.19 -0.99 6.04
N MET A 52 -0.66 -0.51 4.91
CA MET A 52 0.67 -0.88 4.40
C MET A 52 1.53 0.37 4.29
N ILE A 53 2.79 0.28 4.71
CA ILE A 53 3.75 1.36 4.63
C ILE A 53 4.97 0.90 3.85
N PHE A 54 5.20 1.57 2.72
CA PHE A 54 6.37 1.36 1.86
C PHE A 54 7.31 2.55 1.98
N ARG A 55 8.61 2.29 1.89
CA ARG A 55 9.60 3.35 1.67
C ARG A 55 9.79 3.52 0.16
N ALA A 56 9.73 4.75 -0.32
CA ALA A 56 10.02 5.13 -1.70
C ALA A 56 11.33 5.93 -1.78
N LYS A 57 12.00 5.83 -2.91
CA LYS A 57 13.23 6.54 -3.27
C LYS A 57 12.95 7.96 -3.75
N ASP A 58 11.82 8.16 -4.42
CA ASP A 58 11.36 9.42 -5.01
C ASP A 58 9.83 9.42 -5.21
N ILE A 59 9.30 10.57 -5.64
CA ILE A 59 7.86 10.78 -5.83
C ILE A 59 7.30 9.92 -6.97
N GLU A 60 8.10 9.63 -7.99
CA GLU A 60 7.69 8.77 -9.11
C GLU A 60 7.46 7.34 -8.62
N GLU A 61 8.37 6.82 -7.79
CA GLU A 61 8.22 5.54 -7.13
C GLU A 61 7.03 5.53 -6.17
N ALA A 62 6.83 6.61 -5.42
CA ALA A 62 5.69 6.72 -4.51
C ALA A 62 4.34 6.62 -5.26
N LYS A 63 4.22 7.30 -6.41
CA LYS A 63 3.03 7.19 -7.28
C LYS A 63 2.88 5.79 -7.86
N TYR A 64 3.98 5.20 -8.34
CA TYR A 64 3.96 3.84 -8.85
C TYR A 64 3.42 2.83 -7.83
N ILE A 65 3.86 2.92 -6.57
CA ILE A 65 3.36 2.06 -5.48
C ILE A 65 1.85 2.24 -5.27
N VAL A 66 1.37 3.48 -5.29
CA VAL A 66 -0.06 3.79 -5.10
C VAL A 66 -0.92 3.20 -6.22
N ASP A 67 -0.51 3.41 -7.47
CA ASP A 67 -1.32 3.07 -8.65
C ASP A 67 -1.29 1.56 -8.96
N ASN A 68 -0.23 0.85 -8.55
CA ASN A 68 -0.02 -0.56 -8.84
C ASN A 68 -0.16 -1.46 -7.60
N ASN A 69 -0.74 -0.96 -6.52
CA ASN A 69 -0.99 -1.78 -5.34
C ASN A 69 -2.10 -2.82 -5.63
N PRO A 70 -1.97 -4.08 -5.19
CA PRO A 70 -3.01 -5.10 -5.40
C PRO A 70 -4.39 -4.73 -4.86
N PHE A 71 -4.46 -3.82 -3.89
CA PHE A 71 -5.69 -3.37 -3.25
C PHE A 71 -6.24 -2.07 -3.86
N VAL A 72 -5.67 -1.53 -4.95
CA VAL A 72 -6.06 -0.24 -5.54
C VAL A 72 -7.56 -0.15 -5.90
N ASN A 73 -8.16 -1.29 -6.26
CA ASN A 73 -9.58 -1.39 -6.61
C ASN A 73 -10.48 -1.77 -5.42
N MET A 74 -9.95 -1.89 -4.20
CA MET A 74 -10.77 -2.12 -3.01
C MET A 74 -11.47 -0.83 -2.57
N ALA A 75 -12.64 -0.98 -1.98
CA ALA A 75 -13.32 0.17 -1.41
C ALA A 75 -12.51 0.80 -0.28
N ARG A 76 -12.63 2.12 -0.19
CA ARG A 76 -11.89 2.95 0.77
C ARG A 76 -10.37 2.77 0.68
N TYR A 77 -9.86 2.36 -0.49
CA TYR A 77 -8.45 2.50 -0.81
C TYR A 77 -8.08 3.98 -0.71
N SER A 78 -7.15 4.29 0.18
CA SER A 78 -6.66 5.64 0.43
C SER A 78 -5.17 5.59 0.68
N TYR A 79 -4.49 6.69 0.40
CA TYR A 79 -3.05 6.76 0.60
C TYR A 79 -2.59 8.13 1.07
N GLU A 80 -1.43 8.15 1.73
CA GLU A 80 -0.70 9.34 2.14
C GLU A 80 0.76 9.18 1.72
N ILE A 81 1.32 10.21 1.07
CA ILE A 81 2.76 10.30 0.78
C ILE A 81 3.40 11.20 1.84
N LEU A 82 4.28 10.63 2.66
CA LEU A 82 4.86 11.26 3.84
C LEU A 82 6.36 11.48 3.65
N SER A 83 6.81 12.72 3.82
CA SER A 83 8.23 13.08 3.87
C SER A 83 8.67 13.22 5.33
N ARG A 84 9.27 12.16 5.89
CA ARG A 84 9.65 12.07 7.32
C ARG A 84 10.93 11.25 7.50
N ASN A 85 11.59 11.35 8.65
CA ASN A 85 12.78 10.54 8.94
C ASN A 85 12.45 9.14 9.49
N SER A 86 11.27 8.99 10.10
CA SER A 86 10.75 7.73 10.64
C SER A 86 9.22 7.75 10.66
N ILE A 87 8.63 6.56 10.76
CA ILE A 87 7.20 6.36 10.99
C ILE A 87 7.05 5.45 12.21
N VAL A 88 6.12 5.80 13.10
CA VAL A 88 5.68 4.97 14.22
C VAL A 88 4.30 4.43 13.85
N LEU A 89 4.14 3.11 13.93
CA LEU A 89 2.85 2.44 13.81
C LEU A 89 2.23 2.42 15.22
N SER A 90 1.08 3.06 15.37
CA SER A 90 0.26 3.08 16.60
C SER A 90 -0.92 2.12 16.48
#